data_AF-A0A3G8H0A3-F1
#
_entry.id   AF-A0A3G8H0A3-F1
#
_cell.length_a   1.000
_cell.length_b   1.000
_cell.length_c   1.000
_cell.angle_alpha   90.00
_cell.angle_beta   90.00
_cell.angle_gamma   90.00
#
_symmetry.space_group_name_H-M   'P 1'
#
loop_
_entity.id
_entity.type
_entity.pdbx_description
1 polymer ?
#
loop_
_entity_poly.entity_id
_entity_poly.type
_entity_poly.pdbx_seq_one_letter_code
_entity_poly.pdbx_strand_id
1 'polypeptide(L)' 'MRILLLCLFLGGCAAAEPPAAPAHLPRHCDTLPTLKPGATRADMLEHIRVTADLYARCAATP' A
#
# COMPACT_ATOMS: atom_id res chain seq x y z
N MET A 1 -13.34 -18.53 34.52
CA MET A 1 -13.57 -17.16 34.01
C MET A 1 -12.30 -16.40 33.58
N ARG A 2 -11.07 -16.85 33.93
CA ARG A 2 -9.83 -16.14 33.55
C ARG A 2 -9.34 -16.42 32.11
N ILE A 3 -9.68 -17.58 31.55
CA ILE A 3 -9.21 -18.02 30.22
C ILE A 3 -9.94 -17.27 29.09
N LEU A 4 -11.22 -16.96 29.26
CA LEU A 4 -12.01 -16.17 28.29
C LEU A 4 -11.44 -14.75 28.10
N LEU A 5 -10.86 -14.16 29.14
CA LEU A 5 -10.24 -12.84 29.07
C LEU A 5 -8.89 -12.86 28.33
N LEU A 6 -8.14 -13.96 28.38
CA LEU A 6 -6.91 -14.13 27.60
C LEU A 6 -7.18 -14.24 26.10
N CYS A 7 -8.27 -14.91 25.69
CA CYS A 7 -8.65 -15.01 24.27
C CYS A 7 -9.06 -13.65 23.67
N LEU A 8 -9.66 -12.76 24.46
CA LEU A 8 -10.01 -11.40 24.03
C LEU A 8 -8.77 -10.52 23.79
N PHE A 9 -7.72 -10.67 24.60
CA PHE A 9 -6.48 -9.91 24.41
C PHE A 9 -5.64 -10.37 23.22
N LEU A 10 -5.72 -11.64 22.84
CA LEU A 10 -5.03 -12.19 21.65
C LEU A 10 -5.78 -11.93 20.34
N GLY A 11 -7.09 -11.61 20.39
CA GLY A 11 -7.89 -11.29 19.21
C GLY A 11 -7.67 -9.89 18.63
N GLY A 12 -7.03 -8.98 19.37
CA GLY A 12 -6.85 -7.58 18.98
C GLY A 12 -5.84 -7.33 17.86
N CYS A 13 -4.97 -8.28 17.52
CA CYS A 13 -3.94 -8.11 16.48
C CYS A 13 -4.17 -8.96 15.21
N ALA A 14 -5.24 -9.75 15.12
CA ALA A 14 -5.40 -10.74 14.05
C ALA A 14 -6.54 -10.46 13.05
N ALA A 15 -7.39 -9.45 13.27
CA ALA A 15 -8.52 -9.23 12.38
C ALA A 15 -8.95 -7.75 12.33
N ALA A 16 -8.08 -6.91 11.81
CA ALA A 16 -8.56 -5.83 10.96
C ALA A 16 -8.25 -6.26 9.54
N GLU A 17 -9.12 -7.09 8.96
CA GLU A 17 -9.12 -7.26 7.51
C GLU A 17 -9.19 -5.84 6.92
N PRO A 18 -8.21 -5.42 6.09
CA PRO A 18 -8.34 -4.14 5.41
C PRO A 18 -9.67 -4.18 4.65
N PRO A 19 -10.49 -3.12 4.71
CA PRO A 19 -11.77 -3.10 4.03
C PRO A 19 -11.53 -3.55 2.59
N ALA A 20 -12.27 -4.59 2.17
CA ALA A 20 -12.12 -5.20 0.86
C ALA A 20 -12.04 -4.07 -0.17
N ALA A 21 -10.87 -3.96 -0.82
CA ALA A 21 -10.72 -3.01 -1.91
C ALA A 21 -11.88 -3.25 -2.89
N PRO A 22 -12.57 -2.21 -3.35
CA PRO A 22 -13.69 -2.39 -4.27
C PRO A 22 -13.20 -3.26 -5.42
N ALA A 23 -14.06 -4.14 -5.94
CA ALA A 23 -13.71 -5.05 -7.03
C ALA A 23 -13.22 -4.23 -8.23
N HIS A 24 -11.93 -3.96 -8.27
CA HIS A 24 -11.28 -3.23 -9.32
C HIS A 24 -11.33 -4.17 -10.52
N LEU A 25 -12.19 -3.85 -11.50
CA LEU A 25 -11.86 -4.14 -12.90
C LEU A 25 -10.37 -3.88 -13.06
N PRO A 26 -9.58 -4.77 -13.68
CA PRO A 26 -8.13 -4.60 -13.73
C PRO A 26 -7.81 -3.25 -14.38
N ARG A 27 -7.56 -2.23 -13.56
CA ARG A 27 -7.12 -0.93 -14.02
C ARG A 27 -5.72 -1.15 -14.54
N HIS A 28 -5.54 -0.88 -15.83
CA HIS A 28 -4.22 -0.91 -16.42
C HIS A 28 -3.44 0.31 -15.91
N CYS A 29 -2.78 0.16 -14.77
CA CYS A 29 -1.79 1.10 -14.29
C CYS A 29 -0.43 0.75 -14.93
N ASP A 30 0.32 1.79 -15.31
CA ASP A 30 1.72 1.62 -15.66
C ASP A 30 2.51 1.03 -14.48
N THR A 31 3.55 0.26 -14.81
CA THR A 31 4.45 -0.28 -13.79
C THR A 31 5.22 0.83 -13.09
N LEU A 32 5.35 0.73 -11.77
CA LEU A 32 6.15 1.68 -11.01
C LEU A 32 7.64 1.53 -11.36
N PRO A 33 8.39 2.63 -11.47
CA PRO A 33 9.83 2.56 -11.64
C PRO A 33 10.46 1.91 -10.40
N THR A 34 11.66 1.34 -10.57
CA THR A 34 12.46 0.80 -9.45
C THR A 34 13.67 1.69 -9.23
N LEU A 35 13.95 2.02 -7.96
CA LEU A 35 15.14 2.77 -7.60
C LEU A 35 16.39 1.88 -7.76
N LYS A 36 17.41 2.37 -8.47
CA LYS A 36 18.66 1.61 -8.67
C LYS A 36 19.52 1.62 -7.39
N PRO A 37 20.29 0.55 -7.12
CA PRO A 37 21.30 0.56 -6.07
C PRO A 37 22.30 1.71 -6.28
N GLY A 38 22.69 2.38 -5.20
CA GLY A 38 23.59 3.54 -5.24
C GLY A 38 22.94 4.85 -5.69
N ALA A 39 21.61 4.90 -5.77
CA ALA A 39 20.88 6.14 -6.07
C ALA A 39 21.25 7.28 -5.11
N THR A 40 21.44 8.46 -5.68
CA THR A 40 21.70 9.67 -4.91
C THR A 40 20.42 10.18 -4.24
N ARG A 41 20.56 11.14 -3.33
CA ARG A 41 19.41 11.83 -2.73
C ARG A 41 18.54 12.51 -3.79
N ALA A 42 19.13 13.06 -4.84
CA ALA A 42 18.38 13.68 -5.93
C ALA A 42 17.54 12.65 -6.69
N ASP A 43 18.13 11.49 -7.00
CA ASP A 43 17.44 10.38 -7.67
C ASP A 43 16.26 9.86 -6.83
N MET A 44 16.43 9.77 -5.51
CA MET A 44 15.36 9.39 -4.60
C MET A 44 14.19 10.39 -4.62
N LEU A 45 14.48 11.69 -4.56
CA LEU A 45 13.45 12.72 -4.58
C LEU A 45 12.68 12.71 -5.90
N GLU A 46 13.38 12.53 -7.01
CA GLU A 46 12.75 12.39 -8.31
C GLU A 46 11.89 11.13 -8.40
N HIS A 47 12.41 10.00 -7.92
CA HIS A 47 11.68 8.73 -7.89
C HIS A 47 10.37 8.83 -7.10
N ILE A 48 10.37 9.53 -5.95
CA ILE A 48 9.18 9.77 -5.15
C ILE A 48 8.16 10.61 -5.95
N ARG A 49 8.60 11.68 -6.60
CA ARG A 49 7.71 12.53 -7.42
C ARG A 49 7.06 11.73 -8.55
N VAL A 50 7.85 11.01 -9.33
CA VAL A 50 7.36 10.21 -10.47
C VAL A 50 6.40 9.12 -10.01
N THR A 51 6.73 8.41 -8.93
CA THR A 51 5.87 7.36 -8.37
C THR A 51 4.53 7.90 -7.90
N ALA A 52 4.54 9.02 -7.17
CA ALA A 52 3.30 9.65 -6.68
C ALA A 52 2.41 10.12 -7.84
N ASP A 53 3.01 10.68 -8.88
CA ASP A 53 2.33 11.18 -10.07
C ASP A 53 1.71 10.03 -10.92
N LEU A 54 2.44 8.93 -11.11
CA LEU A 54 1.91 7.73 -11.76
C LEU A 54 0.74 7.12 -10.98
N TYR A 55 0.85 7.05 -9.65
CA TYR A 55 -0.23 6.56 -8.80
C TYR A 55 -1.46 7.48 -8.88
N ALA A 56 -1.27 8.79 -8.79
CA ALA A 56 -2.36 9.76 -8.87
C ALA A 56 -3.10 9.67 -10.21
N ARG A 57 -2.36 9.54 -11.32
CA ARG A 57 -2.95 9.32 -12.64
C ARG A 57 -3.77 8.04 -12.69
N CYS A 58 -3.23 6.91 -12.22
CA CYS A 58 -3.99 5.66 -12.27
C CYS A 58 -5.23 5.68 -11.35
N ALA A 59 -5.16 6.39 -10.22
CA ALA A 59 -6.29 6.57 -9.32
C ALA A 59 -7.39 7.45 -9.94
N ALA A 60 -7.00 8.45 -10.74
CA ALA A 60 -7.91 9.40 -11.38
C ALA A 60 -8.66 8.85 -12.61
N THR A 61 -8.14 7.81 -13.28
CA THR A 61 -8.85 7.16 -14.39
C THR A 61 -10.02 6.34 -13.84
N PRO A 62 -11.29 6.60 -14.24
CA PRO A 62 -12.48 5.96 -13.66
C PRO A 62 -12.46 4.43 -13.82
#